data_AF-A0A5C6U632-F1
#
_entry.id   AF-A0A5C6U632-F1
#
_cell.length_a   1.000
_cell.length_b   1.000
_cell.length_c   1.000
_cell.angle_alpha   90.00
_cell.angle_beta   90.00
_cell.angle_gamma   90.00
#
_symmetry.space_group_name_H-M   'P 1'
#
loop_
_entity.id
_entity.type
_entity.pdbx_description
1 polymer ?
#
loop_
_entity_poly.entity_id
_entity_poly.type
_entity_poly.pdbx_seq_one_letter_code
_entity_poly.pdbx_strand_id
1 'polypeptide(L)'
;MALRFRPLLLLTTAAAISAGCAVEVQNRQPAQEIAQAAKPPGSVYTGWRVFQDRCAGCHGAAGTGSDKAPDLLPRVQTMGARSFVSRVLYRYDWGLPAAQAAGESAAREALVDEILQRRQGTLQMPAWQGEPRVQAHIADLYAWLSARAQGTQPPGRPVP
;
A
#
# COMPACT_ATOMS: atom_id res chain seq x y z
N MET A 1 -36.36 19.85 74.14
CA MET A 1 -35.63 20.76 73.25
C MET A 1 -34.46 20.00 72.61
N ALA A 2 -34.62 19.67 71.31
CA ALA A 2 -33.65 19.21 70.29
C ALA A 2 -32.60 18.11 70.61
N LEU A 3 -32.83 16.90 70.08
CA LEU A 3 -31.77 15.92 69.76
C LEU A 3 -31.04 16.36 68.48
N ARG A 4 -29.70 16.34 68.50
CA ARG A 4 -28.83 16.62 67.34
C ARG A 4 -28.60 15.34 66.54
N PHE A 5 -29.18 15.24 65.34
CA PHE A 5 -28.81 14.25 64.33
C PHE A 5 -27.68 14.81 63.45
N ARG A 6 -26.51 14.15 63.43
CA ARG A 6 -25.46 14.37 62.42
C ARG A 6 -25.64 13.31 61.32
N PRO A 7 -25.94 13.68 60.06
CA PRO A 7 -25.81 12.74 58.96
C PRO A 7 -24.36 12.78 58.48
N LEU A 8 -23.59 11.77 58.85
CA LEU A 8 -22.39 11.40 58.11
C LEU A 8 -22.82 10.35 57.09
N LEU A 9 -22.15 10.38 55.94
CA LEU A 9 -22.09 9.34 54.91
C LEU A 9 -23.15 9.41 53.79
N LEU A 10 -22.72 9.87 52.61
CA LEU A 10 -23.04 9.33 51.28
C LEU A 10 -22.44 10.27 50.22
N LEU A 11 -21.14 10.13 49.90
CA LEU A 11 -20.51 10.90 48.81
C LEU A 11 -19.29 10.22 48.19
N THR A 12 -19.25 8.89 48.10
CA THR A 12 -18.07 8.16 47.60
C THR A 12 -18.37 7.09 46.54
N THR A 13 -19.30 7.32 45.61
CA THR A 13 -19.56 6.39 44.49
C THR A 13 -19.51 7.03 43.10
N ALA A 14 -18.79 8.15 42.92
CA ALA A 14 -18.64 8.77 41.59
C ALA A 14 -17.27 8.53 40.92
N ALA A 15 -16.25 8.03 41.64
CA ALA A 15 -14.89 7.99 41.12
C ALA A 15 -14.56 6.80 40.20
N ALA A 16 -15.42 5.77 40.13
CA ALA A 16 -15.09 4.54 39.38
C ALA A 16 -15.42 4.62 37.88
N ILE A 17 -16.34 5.51 37.46
CA ILE A 17 -16.80 5.58 36.06
C ILE A 17 -15.81 6.38 35.19
N SER A 18 -15.05 7.32 35.76
CA SER A 18 -14.10 8.17 35.02
C SER A 18 -12.81 7.46 34.61
N ALA A 19 -12.42 6.37 35.29
CA ALA A 19 -11.20 5.63 34.97
C ALA A 19 -11.30 4.82 33.65
N GLY A 20 -12.51 4.34 33.31
CA GLY A 20 -12.75 3.60 32.07
C GLY A 20 -12.60 4.47 30.81
N CYS A 21 -13.10 5.71 30.85
CA CYS A 21 -12.97 6.66 29.74
C CYS A 21 -11.52 7.06 29.47
N ALA A 22 -10.67 7.12 30.50
CA ALA A 22 -9.27 7.48 30.34
C ALA A 22 -8.47 6.42 29.57
N VAL A 23 -8.67 5.12 29.88
CA VAL A 23 -7.93 4.03 29.22
C VAL A 23 -8.28 3.88 27.73
N GLU A 24 -9.54 4.05 27.35
CA GLU A 24 -9.99 3.95 25.95
C GLU A 24 -9.52 5.13 25.09
N VAL A 25 -9.43 6.33 25.67
CA VAL A 25 -8.90 7.52 25.01
C VAL A 25 -7.36 7.47 24.93
N GLN A 26 -6.68 6.99 25.97
CA GLN A 26 -5.22 6.88 26.01
C GLN A 26 -4.68 5.91 24.96
N ASN A 27 -5.43 4.86 24.61
CA ASN A 27 -5.03 3.91 23.55
C ASN A 27 -5.41 4.38 22.13
N ARG A 28 -6.46 5.21 21.99
CA ARG A 28 -6.87 5.74 20.68
C ARG A 28 -5.87 6.72 20.09
N GLN A 29 -5.32 7.62 20.90
CA GLN A 29 -4.45 8.69 20.41
C GLN A 29 -3.12 8.15 19.82
N PRO A 30 -2.39 7.24 20.49
CA PRO A 30 -1.21 6.57 19.91
C PRO A 30 -1.57 5.72 18.69
N ALA A 31 -2.72 5.03 18.70
CA ALA A 31 -3.17 4.25 17.55
C ALA A 31 -3.45 5.14 16.32
N GLN A 32 -4.02 6.33 16.53
CA GLN A 32 -4.24 7.32 15.48
C GLN A 32 -2.94 7.93 14.96
N GLU A 33 -1.98 8.21 15.85
CA GLU A 33 -0.65 8.71 15.47
C GLU A 33 0.12 7.67 14.64
N ILE A 34 0.09 6.40 15.05
CA ILE A 34 0.67 5.29 14.29
C ILE A 34 -0.05 5.12 12.94
N ALA A 35 -1.38 5.20 12.91
CA ALA A 35 -2.15 5.11 11.66
C ALA A 35 -1.88 6.29 10.71
N GLN A 36 -1.72 7.52 11.23
CA GLN A 36 -1.33 8.70 10.46
C GLN A 36 0.09 8.54 9.91
N ALA A 37 1.04 8.10 10.73
CA ALA A 37 2.41 7.86 10.32
C ALA A 37 2.54 6.69 9.31
N ALA A 38 1.61 5.74 9.35
CA ALA A 38 1.53 4.63 8.41
C ALA A 38 0.84 5.00 7.09
N LYS A 39 0.22 6.18 6.96
CA LYS A 39 -0.36 6.62 5.69
C LYS A 39 0.75 6.73 4.64
N PRO A 40 0.54 6.16 3.43
CA PRO A 40 1.47 6.31 2.34
C PRO A 40 1.79 7.79 2.08
N PRO A 41 3.06 8.17 1.86
CA PRO A 41 3.36 9.48 1.32
C PRO A 41 2.75 9.59 -0.08
N GLY A 42 2.13 10.72 -0.40
CA GLY A 42 1.58 11.01 -1.73
C GLY A 42 0.09 11.37 -1.74
N SER A 43 -0.35 11.86 -2.89
CA SER A 43 -1.72 12.29 -3.19
C SER A 43 -2.47 11.19 -3.94
N VAL A 44 -3.54 10.68 -3.34
CA VAL A 44 -4.45 9.69 -3.96
C VAL A 44 -4.98 10.21 -5.31
N TYR A 45 -5.36 11.49 -5.39
CA TYR A 45 -5.84 12.08 -6.63
C TYR A 45 -4.74 12.17 -7.71
N THR A 46 -3.53 12.59 -7.33
CA THR A 46 -2.41 12.67 -8.28
C THR A 46 -2.03 11.28 -8.78
N GLY A 47 -1.99 10.30 -7.88
CA GLY A 47 -1.73 8.90 -8.21
C GLY A 47 -2.73 8.33 -9.19
N TRP A 48 -4.02 8.58 -8.95
CA TRP A 48 -5.08 8.24 -9.90
C TRP A 48 -4.81 8.84 -11.28
N ARG A 49 -4.51 10.14 -11.37
CA ARG A 49 -4.27 10.79 -12.68
C ARG A 49 -3.11 10.15 -13.44
N VAL A 50 -1.98 9.91 -12.78
CA VAL A 50 -0.81 9.29 -13.41
C VAL A 50 -1.13 7.85 -13.81
N PHE A 51 -1.87 7.12 -12.97
CA PHE A 51 -2.28 5.75 -13.29
C PHE A 51 -3.18 5.70 -14.53
N GLN A 52 -4.16 6.60 -14.64
CA GLN A 52 -5.03 6.68 -15.81
C GLN A 52 -4.23 6.95 -17.09
N ASP A 53 -3.23 7.82 -17.01
CA ASP A 53 -2.38 8.21 -18.13
C ASP A 53 -1.41 7.09 -18.56
N ARG A 54 -0.83 6.37 -17.60
CA ARG A 54 0.34 5.49 -17.87
C ARG A 54 0.13 4.00 -17.64
N CYS A 55 -0.90 3.60 -16.90
CA CYS A 55 -1.03 2.22 -16.42
C CYS A 55 -2.39 1.59 -16.80
N ALA A 56 -3.45 2.39 -16.81
CA ALA A 56 -4.82 1.93 -17.00
C ALA A 56 -5.06 1.22 -18.33
N GLY A 57 -4.32 1.56 -19.39
CA GLY A 57 -4.47 0.93 -20.71
C GLY A 57 -4.20 -0.58 -20.72
N CYS A 58 -3.43 -1.09 -19.76
CA CYS A 58 -3.14 -2.52 -19.60
C CYS A 58 -3.74 -3.08 -18.30
N HIS A 59 -3.62 -2.37 -17.18
CA HIS A 59 -4.09 -2.85 -15.87
C HIS A 59 -5.57 -2.54 -15.58
N GLY A 60 -6.29 -1.99 -16.56
CA GLY A 60 -7.67 -1.52 -16.40
C GLY A 60 -7.73 -0.20 -15.62
N ALA A 61 -8.75 0.62 -15.87
CA ALA A 61 -8.94 1.91 -15.19
C ALA A 61 -9.06 1.79 -13.66
N ALA A 62 -9.46 0.62 -13.18
CA ALA A 62 -9.58 0.34 -11.77
C ALA A 62 -8.33 -0.34 -11.18
N GLY A 63 -7.28 -0.63 -11.95
CA GLY A 63 -6.13 -1.41 -11.49
C GLY A 63 -6.43 -2.89 -11.25
N THR A 64 -7.62 -3.35 -11.62
CA THR A 64 -8.15 -4.71 -11.42
C THR A 64 -7.73 -5.69 -12.51
N GLY A 65 -6.83 -5.28 -13.39
CA GLY A 65 -6.37 -6.08 -14.52
C GLY A 65 -7.29 -6.02 -15.73
N SER A 66 -6.83 -6.66 -16.81
CA SER A 66 -7.55 -6.93 -18.05
C SER A 66 -6.94 -8.16 -18.72
N ASP A 67 -7.47 -8.55 -19.88
CA ASP A 67 -6.85 -9.59 -20.72
C ASP A 67 -5.40 -9.25 -21.14
N LYS A 68 -4.97 -7.99 -21.00
CA LYS A 68 -3.62 -7.53 -21.35
C LYS A 68 -2.63 -7.58 -20.19
N ALA A 69 -3.08 -7.46 -18.94
CA ALA A 69 -2.19 -7.40 -17.77
C ALA A 69 -2.93 -7.72 -16.46
N PRO A 70 -2.23 -8.24 -15.44
CA PRO A 70 -2.87 -8.74 -14.22
C PRO A 70 -3.44 -7.64 -13.33
N ASP A 71 -4.32 -8.04 -12.41
CA ASP A 71 -4.76 -7.25 -11.27
C ASP A 71 -3.56 -6.86 -10.39
N LEU A 72 -3.42 -5.57 -10.12
CA LEU A 72 -2.37 -5.01 -9.27
C LEU A 72 -2.76 -4.99 -7.80
N LEU A 73 -4.05 -4.98 -7.48
CA LEU A 73 -4.54 -4.76 -6.12
C LEU A 73 -4.08 -5.86 -5.16
N PRO A 74 -4.17 -7.17 -5.46
CA PRO A 74 -3.70 -8.23 -4.55
C PRO A 74 -2.21 -8.11 -4.24
N ARG A 75 -1.42 -7.67 -5.21
CA ARG A 75 0.03 -7.48 -5.07
C ARG A 75 0.36 -6.25 -4.25
N VAL A 76 -0.34 -5.14 -4.46
CA VAL A 76 -0.12 -3.90 -3.70
C VAL A 76 -0.64 -4.03 -2.26
N GLN A 77 -1.71 -4.80 -2.04
CA GLN A 77 -2.31 -5.01 -0.72
C GLN A 77 -1.30 -5.51 0.32
N THR A 78 -0.39 -6.39 -0.10
CA THR A 78 0.64 -6.99 0.77
C THR A 78 2.01 -6.30 0.65
N MET A 79 2.09 -5.20 -0.11
CA MET A 79 3.34 -4.51 -0.42
C MET A 79 3.43 -3.16 0.29
N GLY A 80 4.52 -2.97 1.04
CA GLY A 80 4.87 -1.66 1.59
C GLY A 80 5.40 -0.68 0.53
N ALA A 81 5.29 0.62 0.82
CA ALA A 81 5.69 1.71 -0.07
C ALA A 81 7.11 1.55 -0.65
N ARG A 82 8.09 1.21 0.20
CA ARG A 82 9.50 1.03 -0.21
C ARG A 82 9.65 -0.08 -1.27
N SER A 83 8.99 -1.21 -1.05
CA SER A 83 9.03 -2.35 -1.98
C SER A 83 8.35 -2.02 -3.30
N PHE A 84 7.25 -1.26 -3.26
CA PHE A 84 6.60 -0.76 -4.47
C PHE A 84 7.51 0.18 -5.26
N VAL A 85 8.09 1.19 -4.60
CA VAL A 85 9.00 2.15 -5.22
C VAL A 85 10.19 1.45 -5.86
N SER A 86 10.82 0.53 -5.13
CA SER A 86 11.93 -0.27 -5.65
C SER A 86 11.53 -1.05 -6.90
N ARG A 87 10.39 -1.76 -6.87
CA ARG A 87 9.93 -2.54 -8.04
C ARG A 87 9.58 -1.68 -9.24
N VAL A 88 9.03 -0.48 -9.03
CA VAL A 88 8.67 0.42 -10.14
C VAL A 88 9.91 1.07 -10.76
N LEU A 89 10.88 1.50 -9.94
CA LEU A 89 12.14 2.09 -10.41
C LEU A 89 13.05 1.08 -11.10
N TYR A 90 13.15 -0.12 -10.52
CA TYR A 90 14.17 -1.12 -10.86
C TYR A 90 13.57 -2.37 -11.51
N ARG A 91 12.40 -2.25 -12.17
CA ARG A 91 11.75 -3.42 -12.79
C ARG A 91 12.66 -4.20 -13.75
N TYR A 92 13.63 -3.52 -14.37
CA TYR A 92 14.63 -4.11 -15.26
C TYR A 92 16.04 -4.08 -14.69
N ASP A 93 16.20 -3.89 -13.38
CA ASP A 93 17.44 -4.23 -12.71
C ASP A 93 17.51 -5.76 -12.69
N TRP A 94 18.17 -6.28 -13.72
CA TRP A 94 18.42 -7.67 -14.09
C TRP A 94 18.28 -8.64 -12.93
N GLY A 95 17.07 -9.20 -12.79
CA GLY A 95 16.71 -10.16 -11.77
C GLY A 95 17.50 -11.46 -11.94
N LEU A 96 18.66 -11.54 -11.31
CA LEU A 96 19.32 -12.82 -11.01
C LEU A 96 18.81 -13.30 -9.65
N PRO A 97 18.03 -14.39 -9.58
CA PRO A 97 17.79 -15.08 -8.32
C PRO A 97 19.14 -15.49 -7.72
N ALA A 98 19.33 -15.30 -6.42
CA ALA A 98 20.55 -15.71 -5.72
C ALA A 98 20.91 -17.19 -5.95
N ALA A 99 19.92 -18.04 -6.26
CA ALA A 99 20.10 -19.45 -6.63
C ALA A 99 20.80 -19.67 -8.00
N GLN A 100 20.73 -18.73 -8.94
CA GLN A 100 21.31 -18.85 -10.29
C GLN A 100 22.75 -18.32 -10.38
N ALA A 101 23.21 -17.58 -9.36
CA ALA A 101 24.62 -17.22 -9.22
C ALA A 101 25.50 -18.42 -8.82
N ALA A 102 24.89 -19.49 -8.30
CA ALA A 102 25.55 -20.72 -7.86
C ALA A 102 25.39 -21.87 -8.89
N GLY A 103 26.02 -21.73 -10.06
CA GLY A 103 26.88 -22.80 -10.58
C GLY A 103 26.31 -24.03 -11.31
N GLU A 104 25.38 -23.92 -12.26
CA GLU A 104 25.21 -24.97 -13.29
C GLU A 104 25.21 -24.37 -14.71
N SER A 105 26.18 -24.79 -15.53
CA SER A 105 26.36 -24.27 -16.91
C SER A 105 25.16 -24.58 -17.80
N ALA A 106 24.58 -25.78 -17.66
CA ALA A 106 23.40 -26.20 -18.42
C ALA A 106 22.15 -25.37 -18.09
N ALA A 107 21.95 -25.02 -16.82
CA ALA A 107 20.88 -24.11 -16.41
C ALA A 107 21.09 -22.70 -16.98
N ARG A 108 22.36 -22.27 -17.08
CA ARG A 108 22.70 -20.99 -17.69
C ARG A 108 22.54 -21.00 -19.22
N GLU A 109 22.92 -22.08 -19.89
CA GLU A 109 22.72 -22.27 -21.34
C GLU A 109 21.23 -22.36 -21.69
N ALA A 110 20.43 -23.10 -20.92
CA ALA A 110 18.98 -23.15 -21.11
C ALA A 110 18.32 -21.78 -20.95
N LEU A 111 18.77 -20.97 -19.98
CA LEU A 111 18.31 -19.59 -19.80
C LEU A 111 18.73 -18.68 -20.98
N VAL A 112 19.97 -18.81 -21.45
CA VAL A 112 20.47 -18.07 -22.63
C VAL A 112 19.65 -18.43 -23.86
N ASP A 113 19.35 -19.72 -24.07
CA ASP A 113 18.51 -20.19 -25.17
C ASP A 113 17.07 -19.68 -25.07
N GLU A 114 16.48 -19.63 -23.86
CA GLU A 114 15.15 -19.05 -23.66
C GLU A 114 15.10 -17.56 -24.03
N ILE A 115 16.12 -16.80 -23.61
CA ILE A 115 16.29 -15.37 -23.92
C ILE A 115 16.48 -15.18 -25.44
N LEU A 116 17.33 -15.98 -26.08
CA LEU A 116 17.60 -15.92 -27.51
C LEU A 116 16.37 -16.31 -28.35
N GLN A 117 15.60 -17.29 -27.90
CA GLN A 117 14.40 -17.75 -28.60
C GLN A 117 13.20 -16.80 -28.41
N ARG A 118 13.33 -15.76 -27.57
CA ARG A 118 12.24 -14.82 -27.22
C ARG A 118 10.93 -15.54 -26.92
N ARG A 119 10.98 -16.73 -26.29
CA ARG A 119 9.79 -17.56 -26.04
C ARG A 119 8.77 -16.90 -25.12
N GLN A 120 9.15 -15.83 -24.44
CA GLN A 120 8.22 -14.94 -23.75
C GLN A 120 7.54 -14.00 -24.76
N GLY A 121 6.64 -14.57 -25.56
CA GLY A 121 5.66 -13.87 -26.38
C GLY A 121 4.54 -13.23 -25.54
N THR A 122 4.87 -12.59 -24.42
CA THR A 122 3.91 -11.93 -23.55
C THR A 122 4.50 -10.59 -23.20
N LEU A 123 3.75 -9.51 -23.44
CA LEU A 123 4.12 -8.15 -23.04
C LEU A 123 4.46 -8.16 -21.53
N GLN A 124 5.74 -8.36 -21.18
CA GLN A 124 6.23 -7.92 -19.88
C GLN A 124 5.93 -6.43 -19.85
N MET A 125 5.13 -6.00 -18.84
CA MET A 125 4.74 -4.60 -18.60
C MET A 125 5.76 -3.64 -19.24
N PRO A 126 5.37 -2.81 -20.24
CA PRO A 126 6.32 -2.06 -21.05
C PRO A 126 7.16 -1.13 -20.20
N ALA A 127 8.33 -0.75 -20.70
CA ALA A 127 9.26 0.06 -19.93
C ALA A 127 8.70 1.47 -19.71
N TRP A 128 8.20 1.74 -18.50
CA TRP A 128 8.10 3.09 -17.93
C TRP A 128 9.38 3.51 -17.21
N GLN A 129 10.40 2.66 -17.19
CA GLN A 129 11.69 3.04 -16.63
C GLN A 129 12.24 4.20 -17.47
N GLY A 130 12.41 5.36 -16.83
CA GLY A 130 12.81 6.59 -17.50
C GLY A 130 11.66 7.53 -17.86
N GLU A 131 10.38 7.14 -17.68
CA GLU A 131 9.25 8.05 -17.89
C GLU A 131 9.17 9.07 -16.74
N PRO A 132 9.41 10.37 -17.00
CA PRO A 132 9.55 11.37 -15.94
C PRO A 132 8.30 11.52 -15.08
N ARG A 133 7.11 11.41 -15.67
CA ARG A 133 5.85 11.52 -14.91
C ARG A 133 5.66 10.36 -13.96
N VAL A 134 6.06 9.16 -14.35
CA VAL A 134 5.98 8.00 -13.46
C VAL A 134 6.98 8.16 -12.32
N GLN A 135 8.24 8.52 -12.62
CA GLN A 135 9.30 8.71 -11.61
C GLN A 135 8.97 9.79 -10.58
N ALA A 136 8.43 10.94 -11.02
CA ALA A 136 8.06 12.02 -10.12
C ALA A 136 6.90 11.67 -9.18
N HIS A 137 6.07 10.68 -9.56
CA HIS A 137 4.80 10.40 -8.90
C HIS A 137 4.66 8.94 -8.41
N ILE A 138 5.77 8.23 -8.18
CA ILE A 138 5.72 6.84 -7.71
C ILE A 138 5.03 6.73 -6.34
N ALA A 139 5.29 7.68 -5.45
CA ALA A 139 4.64 7.74 -4.14
C ALA A 139 3.13 7.97 -4.28
N ASP A 140 2.72 8.88 -5.17
CA ASP A 140 1.31 9.12 -5.47
C ASP A 140 0.62 7.87 -6.05
N LEU A 141 1.28 7.20 -7.01
CA LEU A 141 0.82 5.92 -7.58
C LEU A 141 0.61 4.87 -6.51
N TYR A 142 1.56 4.73 -5.58
CA TYR A 142 1.42 3.83 -4.44
C TYR A 142 0.22 4.22 -3.57
N ALA A 143 0.07 5.49 -3.20
CA ALA A 143 -1.00 5.98 -2.35
C ALA A 143 -2.39 5.65 -2.93
N TRP A 144 -2.58 5.83 -4.24
CA TRP A 144 -3.85 5.46 -4.89
C TRP A 144 -4.06 3.95 -4.94
N LEU A 145 -3.08 3.18 -5.43
CA LEU A 145 -3.21 1.71 -5.54
C LEU A 145 -3.38 1.04 -4.17
N SER A 146 -2.70 1.52 -3.13
CA SER A 146 -2.84 0.99 -1.77
C SER A 146 -4.22 1.31 -1.19
N ALA A 147 -4.74 2.52 -1.40
CA ALA A 147 -6.09 2.87 -0.95
C ALA A 147 -7.15 2.01 -1.66
N ARG A 148 -6.96 1.74 -2.96
CA ARG A 148 -7.81 0.82 -3.73
C ARG A 148 -7.71 -0.61 -3.19
N ALA A 149 -6.50 -1.10 -2.95
CA ALA A 149 -6.25 -2.46 -2.46
C ALA A 149 -6.78 -2.67 -1.02
N GLN A 150 -6.82 -1.62 -0.21
CA GLN A 150 -7.38 -1.64 1.15
C GLN A 150 -8.90 -1.39 1.19
N GLY A 151 -9.53 -1.10 0.03
CA GLY A 151 -10.95 -0.79 -0.05
C GLY A 151 -11.33 0.60 0.50
N THR A 152 -10.37 1.45 0.86
CA THR A 152 -10.62 2.81 1.36
C THR A 152 -10.87 3.81 0.23
N GLN A 153 -10.55 3.44 -1.02
CA GLN A 153 -10.86 4.20 -2.22
C GLN A 153 -11.74 3.35 -3.17
N PRO A 154 -12.94 3.83 -3.56
CA PRO A 154 -13.74 3.16 -4.59
C PRO A 154 -13.10 3.31 -5.99
N PRO A 155 -13.51 2.47 -6.97
CA PRO A 155 -13.12 2.64 -8.36
C PRO A 155 -13.53 4.01 -8.91
N GLY A 156 -12.76 4.51 -9.89
CA GLY A 156 -13.03 5.79 -10.54
C GLY A 156 -12.26 6.95 -9.92
N ARG A 157 -12.71 8.17 -10.22
CA ARG A 157 -12.04 9.42 -9.84
C ARG A 157 -12.14 9.64 -8.31
N PRO A 158 -11.02 9.83 -7.61
CA PRO A 158 -11.03 10.23 -6.20
C PRO A 158 -11.75 11.56 -6.01
N VAL A 159 -12.59 11.61 -4.97
CA VAL A 159 -13.23 12.83 -4.49
C VAL A 159 -12.34 13.49 -3.43
N PRO A 160 -12.26 14.84 -3.38
CA PRO A 160 -11.53 15.57 -2.34
C PRO A 160 -12.04 15.28 -0.93
#